data_AF-J3AGK6-F1
#
_entry.id   AF-J3AGK6-F1
#
_cell.length_a   1.000
_cell.length_b   1.000
_cell.length_c   1.000
_cell.angle_alpha   90.00
_cell.angle_beta   90.00
_cell.angle_gamma   90.00
#
_symmetry.space_group_name_H-M   'P 1'
#
loop_
_entity.id
_entity.type
_entity.pdbx_description
1 polymer ?
#
loop_
_entity_poly.entity_id
_entity_poly.type
_entity_poly.pdbx_seq_one_letter_code
_entity_poly.pdbx_strand_id
1 'polypeptide(L)'
;AAPQPPLRGGWLLAGLADLGDDLLPDRDIRLGAPAGGVDLVVQLGVGVWEGAAGQRIALDAGDGWASLDGEPRGWSGGDLPFGAMAAGAMAAAEAFKCAMRKLRDHAPSPQHYDAGFAPASPCRIDLAPEGAFHQGLLPAADLVSGGAIGNAVAFALLRVPGVHGQIGVLDNDRSDLTNLNRNALLRRSRAGALKVDDLAAMAIGSVGFKPRPIRLVAGEPLASTVLIGVDDIPSRWVAQATGPGWMGVGATAGFSVQVSEHRPQGPCAGCLHPQAAAPTGAIPTVAFVSFWAGLLLVVRWLRDLHGSPEPNAQTFFSPLRPEGWAYSGLGVTPNPSCPVDCEASRSAKEAA
;
A
#
# COMPACT_ATOMS: atom_id res chain seq x y z
N ALA A 1 24.81 4.94 -3.69
CA ALA A 1 23.44 4.54 -3.32
C ALA A 1 22.90 3.61 -4.39
N ALA A 2 22.21 2.53 -4.02
CA ALA A 2 21.47 1.72 -4.98
C ALA A 2 20.35 2.55 -5.62
N PRO A 3 19.92 2.25 -6.85
CA PRO A 3 18.74 2.89 -7.46
C PRO A 3 17.52 2.79 -6.53
N GLN A 4 16.62 3.79 -6.55
CA GLN A 4 15.42 3.85 -5.70
C GLN A 4 14.18 4.32 -6.50
N PRO A 5 13.65 3.53 -7.45
CA PRO A 5 12.50 3.89 -8.25
C PRO A 5 11.33 4.36 -7.38
N PRO A 6 10.61 5.42 -7.77
CA PRO A 6 10.73 6.08 -9.06
C PRO A 6 11.88 7.10 -9.13
N LEU A 7 12.62 7.39 -8.06
CA LEU A 7 13.69 8.39 -8.06
C LEU A 7 14.82 8.00 -9.03
N ARG A 8 15.34 9.02 -9.72
CA ARG A 8 16.51 8.90 -10.60
C ARG A 8 17.72 9.58 -9.96
N GLY A 9 18.91 9.08 -10.27
CA GLY A 9 20.17 9.61 -9.75
C GLY A 9 20.58 9.03 -8.39
N GLY A 10 21.72 9.50 -7.89
CA GLY A 10 22.34 9.01 -6.64
C GLY A 10 22.06 9.84 -5.40
N TRP A 11 21.32 10.96 -5.52
CA TRP A 11 21.11 11.93 -4.46
C TRP A 11 19.62 12.18 -4.24
N LEU A 12 19.17 12.10 -2.98
CA LEU A 12 17.76 12.19 -2.61
C LEU A 12 17.10 13.48 -3.09
N LEU A 13 17.68 14.64 -2.77
CA LEU A 13 17.09 15.94 -3.12
C LEU A 13 16.97 16.14 -4.63
N ALA A 14 18.00 15.76 -5.39
CA ALA A 14 17.98 15.84 -6.85
C ALA A 14 16.94 14.88 -7.44
N GLY A 15 16.83 13.66 -6.90
CA GLY A 15 15.84 12.68 -7.35
C GLY A 15 14.40 13.09 -7.03
N LEU A 16 14.17 13.77 -5.90
CA LEU A 16 12.87 14.33 -5.54
C LEU A 16 12.49 15.50 -6.44
N ALA A 17 13.45 16.39 -6.76
CA ALA A 17 13.23 17.48 -7.71
C ALA A 17 12.87 16.93 -9.10
N ASP A 18 13.68 16.00 -9.63
CA ASP A 18 13.42 15.34 -10.92
C ASP A 18 12.06 14.61 -10.96
N LEU A 19 11.67 13.94 -9.88
CA LEU A 19 10.35 13.32 -9.79
C LEU A 19 9.23 14.37 -9.74
N GLY A 20 9.43 15.45 -8.98
CA GLY A 20 8.47 16.54 -8.85
C GLY A 20 8.22 17.24 -10.20
N ASP A 21 9.29 17.57 -10.92
CA ASP A 21 9.23 18.19 -12.26
C ASP A 21 8.52 17.27 -13.27
N ASP A 22 8.75 15.96 -13.19
CA ASP A 22 8.06 14.98 -14.02
C ASP A 22 6.57 14.90 -13.68
N LEU A 23 6.21 14.77 -12.41
CA LEU A 23 4.81 14.62 -11.97
C LEU A 23 3.99 15.90 -12.18
N LEU A 24 4.61 17.06 -11.97
CA LEU A 24 3.96 18.37 -11.90
C LEU A 24 4.74 19.40 -12.75
N PRO A 25 4.79 19.26 -14.08
CA PRO A 25 5.63 20.10 -14.95
C PRO A 25 5.29 21.58 -14.91
N ASP A 26 4.06 21.94 -14.49
CA ASP A 26 3.60 23.31 -14.36
C ASP A 26 3.73 23.87 -12.94
N ARG A 27 4.49 23.19 -12.06
CA ARG A 27 4.72 23.59 -10.66
C ARG A 27 6.21 23.70 -10.39
N ASP A 28 6.56 24.73 -9.65
CA ASP A 28 7.95 25.02 -9.29
C ASP A 28 8.37 24.16 -8.09
N ILE A 29 9.38 23.32 -8.27
CA ILE A 29 9.98 22.50 -7.22
C ILE A 29 11.32 23.11 -6.82
N ARG A 30 11.37 23.70 -5.62
CA ARG A 30 12.55 24.40 -5.11
C ARG A 30 13.28 23.59 -4.05
N LEU A 31 14.59 23.50 -4.19
CA LEU A 31 15.47 22.96 -3.16
C LEU A 31 15.96 24.07 -2.24
N GLY A 32 15.91 23.82 -0.92
CA GLY A 32 16.36 24.76 0.10
C GLY A 32 15.23 25.20 1.04
N ALA A 33 15.55 26.14 1.93
CA ALA A 33 14.57 26.68 2.87
C ALA A 33 13.63 27.67 2.15
N PRO A 34 12.30 27.54 2.30
CA PRO A 34 11.35 28.52 1.77
C PRO A 34 11.52 29.87 2.48
N ALA A 35 11.36 30.97 1.72
CA ALA A 35 11.52 32.35 2.22
C ALA A 35 10.33 32.85 3.08
N GLY A 36 9.24 32.07 3.17
CA GLY A 36 8.03 32.42 3.89
C GLY A 36 7.49 31.25 4.70
N GLY A 37 6.34 31.47 5.36
CA GLY A 37 5.65 30.40 6.07
C GLY A 37 5.17 29.29 5.13
N VAL A 38 5.20 28.06 5.61
CA VAL A 38 4.70 26.88 4.88
C VAL A 38 3.41 26.35 5.48
N ASP A 39 2.60 25.64 4.70
CA ASP A 39 1.37 25.05 5.23
C ASP A 39 1.65 23.84 6.14
N LEU A 40 2.67 23.04 5.82
CA LEU A 40 3.04 21.83 6.54
C LEU A 40 4.56 21.69 6.60
N VAL A 41 5.08 21.37 7.79
CA VAL A 41 6.43 20.86 8.01
C VAL A 41 6.33 19.39 8.40
N VAL A 42 7.03 18.55 7.65
CA VAL A 42 7.23 17.13 7.99
C VAL A 42 8.67 16.99 8.47
N GLN A 43 8.84 16.71 9.74
CA GLN A 43 10.14 16.49 10.35
C GLN A 43 10.43 14.99 10.46
N LEU A 44 11.58 14.55 9.96
CA LEU A 44 12.04 13.17 10.06
C LEU A 44 13.16 13.11 11.11
N GLY A 45 12.93 12.43 12.22
CA GLY A 45 13.88 12.36 13.34
C GLY A 45 14.15 13.74 14.00
N VAL A 46 15.35 13.89 14.58
CA VAL A 46 15.69 14.97 15.56
C VAL A 46 16.04 16.34 14.96
N GLY A 47 15.62 16.64 13.73
CA GLY A 47 15.87 17.95 13.10
C GLY A 47 15.17 19.11 13.84
N VAL A 48 15.55 20.36 13.55
CA VAL A 48 14.84 21.54 14.05
C VAL A 48 14.47 22.43 12.87
N TRP A 49 13.19 22.81 12.78
CA TRP A 49 12.69 23.81 11.83
C TRP A 49 12.34 25.10 12.57
N GLU A 50 13.03 26.19 12.23
CA GLU A 50 12.87 27.49 12.89
C GLU A 50 11.84 28.41 12.21
N GLY A 51 11.36 28.07 11.01
CA GLY A 51 10.41 28.89 10.26
C GLY A 51 8.95 28.78 10.71
N ALA A 52 8.11 29.69 10.21
CA ALA A 52 6.67 29.63 10.42
C ALA A 52 6.03 28.46 9.66
N ALA A 53 5.09 27.76 10.30
CA ALA A 53 4.35 26.65 9.69
C ALA A 53 2.90 26.62 10.18
N GLY A 54 1.95 26.36 9.29
CA GLY A 54 0.53 26.17 9.65
C GLY A 54 0.29 24.89 10.44
N GLN A 55 1.04 23.83 10.13
CA GLN A 55 1.09 22.57 10.86
C GLN A 55 2.53 22.05 10.91
N ARG A 56 2.91 21.43 12.03
CA ARG A 56 4.16 20.68 12.18
C ARG A 56 3.81 19.26 12.60
N ILE A 57 4.46 18.29 11.97
CA ILE A 57 4.43 16.90 12.39
C ILE A 57 5.85 16.37 12.47
N ALA A 58 6.10 15.54 13.46
CA ALA A 58 7.31 14.75 13.59
C ALA A 58 6.99 13.29 13.31
N LEU A 59 7.87 12.65 12.55
CA LEU A 59 7.82 11.24 12.22
C LEU A 59 9.06 10.54 12.73
N ASP A 60 8.83 9.43 13.41
CA ASP A 60 9.85 8.48 13.80
C ASP A 60 9.47 7.09 13.31
N ALA A 61 10.49 6.24 13.15
CA ALA A 61 10.29 4.86 12.71
C ALA A 61 11.36 3.95 13.27
N GLY A 62 10.99 2.68 13.45
CA GLY A 62 11.89 1.54 13.55
C GLY A 62 11.72 0.62 12.34
N ASP A 63 12.25 -0.60 12.43
CA ASP A 63 12.17 -1.59 11.34
C ASP A 63 10.73 -2.03 11.04
N GLY A 64 9.93 -2.22 12.10
CA GLY A 64 8.55 -2.73 12.02
C GLY A 64 7.49 -1.80 12.60
N TRP A 65 7.80 -0.53 12.84
CA TRP A 65 6.85 0.42 13.42
C TRP A 65 7.10 1.85 12.96
N ALA A 66 6.07 2.69 13.02
CA ALA A 66 6.16 4.12 12.77
C ALA A 66 5.32 4.91 13.78
N SER A 67 5.71 6.15 14.06
CA SER A 67 4.90 7.08 14.84
C SER A 67 4.77 8.44 14.18
N LEU A 68 3.64 9.08 14.47
CA LEU A 68 3.36 10.47 14.16
C LEU A 68 3.13 11.19 15.48
N ASP A 69 3.82 12.32 15.67
CA ASP A 69 3.71 13.16 16.86
C ASP A 69 3.90 14.64 16.50
N GLY A 70 3.82 15.53 17.48
CA GLY A 70 4.20 16.95 17.33
C GLY A 70 5.70 17.20 17.49
N GLU A 71 6.41 16.32 18.21
CA GLU A 71 7.83 16.46 18.54
C GLU A 71 8.58 15.16 18.23
N PRO A 72 9.84 15.24 17.75
CA PRO A 72 10.62 14.06 17.40
C PRO A 72 11.04 13.29 18.65
N ARG A 73 10.91 11.96 18.61
CA ARG A 73 11.36 11.06 19.68
C ARG A 73 12.65 10.33 19.32
N GLY A 74 13.02 10.31 18.04
CA GLY A 74 14.24 9.70 17.53
C GLY A 74 13.96 8.59 16.53
N TRP A 75 14.69 8.64 15.42
CA TRP A 75 14.65 7.59 14.40
C TRP A 75 15.51 6.40 14.83
N SER A 76 14.93 5.21 14.90
CA SER A 76 15.62 3.99 15.33
C SER A 76 15.56 2.87 14.29
N GLY A 77 15.11 3.15 13.06
CA GLY A 77 15.09 2.18 11.97
C GLY A 77 16.49 1.81 11.52
N GLY A 78 16.75 0.51 11.42
CA GLY A 78 17.94 -0.08 10.84
C GLY A 78 17.75 -0.34 9.35
N ASP A 79 18.05 -1.56 8.92
CA ASP A 79 18.08 -1.92 7.49
C ASP A 79 16.68 -2.19 6.90
N LEU A 80 15.68 -2.52 7.73
CA LEU A 80 14.35 -2.87 7.23
C LEU A 80 13.46 -1.64 7.06
N PRO A 81 12.91 -1.38 5.86
CA PRO A 81 12.30 -0.09 5.55
C PRO A 81 10.82 0.02 5.94
N PHE A 82 10.20 -0.97 6.61
CA PHE A 82 8.74 -1.00 6.74
C PHE A 82 8.20 0.15 7.60
N GLY A 83 8.83 0.42 8.73
CA GLY A 83 8.46 1.60 9.54
C GLY A 83 8.70 2.91 8.80
N ALA A 84 9.81 3.03 8.05
CA ALA A 84 10.08 4.21 7.24
C ALA A 84 9.02 4.45 6.16
N MET A 85 8.55 3.37 5.51
CA MET A 85 7.47 3.41 4.53
C MET A 85 6.13 3.80 5.18
N ALA A 86 5.82 3.24 6.36
CA ALA A 86 4.64 3.64 7.13
C ALA A 86 4.68 5.12 7.54
N ALA A 87 5.83 5.61 8.01
CA ALA A 87 6.04 7.03 8.33
C ALA A 87 5.80 7.92 7.10
N GLY A 88 6.38 7.57 5.94
CA GLY A 88 6.14 8.30 4.69
C GLY A 88 4.66 8.31 4.29
N ALA A 89 3.94 7.21 4.48
CA ALA A 89 2.51 7.14 4.21
C ALA A 89 1.67 8.01 5.17
N MET A 90 2.07 8.11 6.45
CA MET A 90 1.46 9.04 7.41
C MET A 90 1.72 10.51 7.04
N ALA A 91 2.95 10.86 6.62
CA ALA A 91 3.24 12.19 6.08
C ALA A 91 2.37 12.54 4.87
N ALA A 92 2.22 11.59 3.94
CA ALA A 92 1.38 11.80 2.76
C ALA A 92 -0.10 12.02 3.14
N ALA A 93 -0.60 11.34 4.17
CA ALA A 93 -1.96 11.57 4.68
C ALA A 93 -2.11 12.98 5.27
N GLU A 94 -1.15 13.46 6.07
CA GLU A 94 -1.19 14.82 6.62
C GLU A 94 -1.05 15.90 5.54
N ALA A 95 -0.17 15.69 4.56
CA ALA A 95 -0.05 16.58 3.40
C ALA A 95 -1.37 16.67 2.62
N PHE A 96 -2.04 15.51 2.42
CA PHE A 96 -3.36 15.47 1.80
C PHE A 96 -4.39 16.23 2.63
N LYS A 97 -4.47 16.01 3.94
CA LYS A 97 -5.39 16.74 4.84
C LYS A 97 -5.15 18.24 4.80
N CYS A 98 -3.89 18.66 4.78
CA CYS A 98 -3.52 20.06 4.67
C CYS A 98 -4.02 20.70 3.36
N ALA A 99 -3.89 20.00 2.23
CA ALA A 99 -4.46 20.44 0.96
C ALA A 99 -6.00 20.46 0.99
N MET A 100 -6.64 19.42 1.54
CA MET A 100 -8.10 19.32 1.61
C MET A 100 -8.70 20.43 2.45
N ARG A 101 -8.10 20.83 3.59
CA ARG A 101 -8.62 21.94 4.41
C ARG A 101 -8.76 23.26 3.65
N LYS A 102 -8.01 23.48 2.56
CA LYS A 102 -8.16 24.65 1.68
C LYS A 102 -9.45 24.62 0.84
N LEU A 103 -10.10 23.47 0.72
CA LEU A 103 -11.35 23.27 -0.02
C LEU A 103 -12.58 23.26 0.90
N ARG A 104 -12.42 23.60 2.18
CA ARG A 104 -13.48 23.59 3.19
C ARG A 104 -14.75 24.31 2.75
N ASP A 105 -14.62 25.48 2.12
CA ASP A 105 -15.77 26.31 1.75
C ASP A 105 -16.58 25.74 0.57
N HIS A 106 -16.06 24.68 -0.08
CA HIS A 106 -16.77 23.91 -1.09
C HIS A 106 -17.48 22.67 -0.51
N ALA A 107 -17.31 22.38 0.77
CA ALA A 107 -17.89 21.20 1.40
C ALA A 107 -19.39 21.40 1.68
N PRO A 108 -20.26 20.44 1.30
CA PRO A 108 -21.68 20.49 1.65
C PRO A 108 -21.94 20.48 3.16
N SER A 109 -21.00 19.91 3.94
CA SER A 109 -21.05 19.90 5.40
C SER A 109 -19.68 20.27 5.97
N PRO A 110 -19.42 21.57 6.22
CA PRO A 110 -18.13 22.04 6.71
C PRO A 110 -17.72 21.40 8.04
N GLN A 111 -18.66 21.13 8.96
CA GLN A 111 -18.34 20.51 10.25
C GLN A 111 -17.79 19.08 10.11
N HIS A 112 -18.43 18.24 9.28
CA HIS A 112 -17.93 16.89 9.02
C HIS A 112 -16.61 16.92 8.24
N TYR A 113 -16.47 17.89 7.34
CA TYR A 113 -15.25 18.12 6.58
C TYR A 113 -14.07 18.48 7.50
N ASP A 114 -14.27 19.45 8.39
CA ASP A 114 -13.29 19.90 9.37
C ASP A 114 -12.87 18.72 10.28
N ALA A 115 -13.82 17.92 10.75
CA ALA A 115 -13.53 16.74 11.57
C ALA A 115 -12.76 15.65 10.80
N GLY A 116 -13.12 15.39 9.53
CA GLY A 116 -12.48 14.37 8.70
C GLY A 116 -11.03 14.73 8.33
N PHE A 117 -10.75 16.01 8.05
CA PHE A 117 -9.45 16.51 7.61
C PHE A 117 -8.65 17.24 8.71
N ALA A 118 -9.06 17.11 9.97
CA ALA A 118 -8.28 17.58 11.11
C ALA A 118 -6.89 16.89 11.16
N PRO A 119 -5.85 17.58 11.65
CA PRO A 119 -4.57 16.95 11.98
C PRO A 119 -4.77 15.67 12.81
N ALA A 120 -3.99 14.62 12.54
CA ALA A 120 -4.04 13.42 13.37
C ALA A 120 -3.52 13.74 14.78
N SER A 121 -4.12 13.12 15.80
CA SER A 121 -3.50 13.08 17.13
C SER A 121 -2.26 12.18 17.10
N PRO A 122 -1.32 12.36 18.06
CA PRO A 122 -0.15 11.48 18.16
C PRO A 122 -0.54 10.00 18.18
N CYS A 123 0.11 9.19 17.35
CA CYS A 123 -0.18 7.78 17.22
C CYS A 123 1.06 6.96 16.85
N ARG A 124 1.01 5.67 17.15
CA ARG A 124 2.00 4.67 16.75
C ARG A 124 1.31 3.53 16.03
N ILE A 125 1.92 3.06 14.95
CA ILE A 125 1.49 1.89 14.19
C ILE A 125 2.61 0.86 14.26
N ASP A 126 2.29 -0.32 14.81
CA ASP A 126 3.17 -1.49 14.81
C ASP A 126 2.77 -2.42 13.67
N LEU A 127 3.64 -2.56 12.68
CA LEU A 127 3.46 -3.44 11.52
C LEU A 127 3.87 -4.88 11.84
N ALA A 128 4.89 -5.03 12.67
CA ALA A 128 5.43 -6.32 13.04
C ALA A 128 6.21 -6.27 14.35
N PRO A 129 6.24 -7.38 15.11
CA PRO A 129 7.13 -7.50 16.25
C PRO A 129 8.60 -7.47 15.78
N GLU A 130 9.50 -7.16 16.72
CA GLU A 130 10.94 -7.20 16.47
C GLU A 130 11.37 -8.59 16.00
N GLY A 131 12.23 -8.64 14.99
CA GLY A 131 12.72 -9.90 14.41
C GLY A 131 11.73 -10.65 13.52
N ALA A 132 10.53 -10.13 13.24
CA ALA A 132 9.55 -10.79 12.38
C ALA A 132 9.90 -10.84 10.88
N PHE A 133 10.93 -10.10 10.48
CA PHE A 133 11.38 -10.00 9.09
C PHE A 133 12.79 -10.56 8.97
N HIS A 134 13.02 -11.37 7.94
CA HIS A 134 14.34 -11.86 7.59
C HIS A 134 14.62 -11.63 6.11
N GLN A 135 15.89 -11.60 5.77
CA GLN A 135 16.34 -11.52 4.38
C GLN A 135 16.27 -12.92 3.76
N GLY A 136 16.02 -13.02 2.46
CA GLY A 136 15.97 -14.33 1.80
C GLY A 136 15.37 -14.36 0.41
N LEU A 137 15.31 -15.58 -0.13
CA LEU A 137 14.66 -15.87 -1.41
C LEU A 137 13.14 -15.90 -1.23
N LEU A 138 12.44 -15.05 -1.98
CA LEU A 138 10.99 -15.12 -2.13
C LEU A 138 10.62 -16.37 -2.93
N PRO A 139 9.61 -17.14 -2.50
CA PRO A 139 9.06 -18.19 -3.34
C PRO A 139 8.47 -17.59 -4.62
N ALA A 140 8.25 -18.44 -5.62
CA ALA A 140 7.52 -18.04 -6.83
C ALA A 140 6.17 -17.43 -6.44
N ALA A 141 5.92 -16.21 -6.92
CA ALA A 141 4.71 -15.47 -6.63
C ALA A 141 4.16 -14.78 -7.88
N ASP A 142 2.84 -14.63 -7.95
CA ASP A 142 2.16 -13.79 -8.92
C ASP A 142 1.47 -12.62 -8.21
N LEU A 143 1.64 -11.41 -8.76
CA LEU A 143 0.91 -10.20 -8.42
C LEU A 143 -0.16 -9.96 -9.48
N VAL A 144 -1.42 -10.00 -9.09
CA VAL A 144 -2.57 -9.73 -9.97
C VAL A 144 -2.95 -8.26 -9.82
N SER A 145 -2.85 -7.51 -10.93
CA SER A 145 -2.89 -6.05 -11.06
C SER A 145 -1.56 -5.33 -10.82
N GLY A 146 -1.15 -4.52 -11.81
CA GLY A 146 -0.10 -3.49 -11.73
C GLY A 146 -0.66 -2.11 -11.36
N GLY A 147 -1.95 -2.04 -11.00
CA GLY A 147 -2.62 -0.84 -10.46
C GLY A 147 -2.11 -0.43 -9.08
N ALA A 148 -2.81 0.49 -8.42
CA ALA A 148 -2.32 1.22 -7.24
C ALA A 148 -1.74 0.34 -6.12
N ILE A 149 -2.44 -0.72 -5.74
CA ILE A 149 -2.00 -1.65 -4.69
C ILE A 149 -0.79 -2.46 -5.16
N GLY A 150 -0.80 -2.98 -6.39
CA GLY A 150 0.34 -3.70 -6.95
C GLY A 150 1.58 -2.83 -7.11
N ASN A 151 1.39 -1.55 -7.45
CA ASN A 151 2.45 -0.55 -7.48
C ASN A 151 3.06 -0.32 -6.09
N ALA A 152 2.23 -0.29 -5.04
CA ALA A 152 2.68 -0.19 -3.66
C ALA A 152 3.38 -1.47 -3.16
N VAL A 153 2.90 -2.65 -3.56
CA VAL A 153 3.59 -3.94 -3.32
C VAL A 153 4.98 -3.92 -3.93
N ALA A 154 5.08 -3.54 -5.21
CA ALA A 154 6.36 -3.42 -5.90
C ALA A 154 7.27 -2.39 -5.23
N PHE A 155 6.74 -1.22 -4.86
CA PHE A 155 7.48 -0.19 -4.15
C PHE A 155 8.11 -0.72 -2.86
N ALA A 156 7.34 -1.45 -2.06
CA ALA A 156 7.80 -1.99 -0.79
C ALA A 156 8.87 -3.07 -0.99
N LEU A 157 8.63 -4.04 -1.87
CA LEU A 157 9.56 -5.15 -2.11
C LEU A 157 10.91 -4.69 -2.67
N LEU A 158 10.92 -3.71 -3.58
CA LEU A 158 12.15 -3.16 -4.16
C LEU A 158 13.07 -2.49 -3.12
N ARG A 159 12.57 -2.22 -1.91
CA ARG A 159 13.30 -1.55 -0.84
C ARG A 159 13.78 -2.48 0.26
N VAL A 160 13.28 -3.73 0.32
CA VAL A 160 13.69 -4.66 1.38
C VAL A 160 15.08 -5.21 1.06
N PRO A 161 16.12 -4.88 1.85
CA PRO A 161 17.46 -5.37 1.57
C PRO A 161 17.54 -6.89 1.75
N GLY A 162 18.38 -7.53 0.94
CA GLY A 162 18.62 -8.99 1.03
C GLY A 162 17.41 -9.86 0.67
N VAL A 163 16.33 -9.28 0.14
CA VAL A 163 15.22 -10.05 -0.44
C VAL A 163 15.47 -10.26 -1.93
N HIS A 164 15.32 -11.50 -2.41
CA HIS A 164 15.60 -11.90 -3.78
C HIS A 164 14.41 -12.63 -4.39
N GLY A 165 14.08 -12.42 -5.66
CA GLY A 165 13.01 -13.19 -6.31
C GLY A 165 12.54 -12.64 -7.65
N GLN A 166 11.67 -13.41 -8.30
CA GLN A 166 10.96 -13.00 -9.50
C GLN A 166 9.46 -13.14 -9.26
N ILE A 167 8.72 -12.07 -9.51
CA ILE A 167 7.27 -12.02 -9.31
C ILE A 167 6.61 -11.82 -10.66
N GLY A 168 5.72 -12.73 -11.06
CA GLY A 168 4.90 -12.53 -12.25
C GLY A 168 3.89 -11.41 -11.99
N VAL A 169 3.68 -10.50 -12.95
CA VAL A 169 2.69 -9.43 -12.80
C VAL A 169 1.67 -9.53 -13.92
N LEU A 170 0.41 -9.79 -13.56
CA LEU A 170 -0.70 -9.95 -14.50
C LEU A 170 -1.53 -8.67 -14.53
N ASP A 171 -1.43 -7.91 -15.62
CA ASP A 171 -2.26 -6.72 -15.88
C ASP A 171 -2.16 -6.36 -17.36
N ASN A 172 -3.28 -6.16 -18.05
CA ASN A 172 -3.31 -5.80 -19.47
C ASN A 172 -3.59 -4.30 -19.72
N ASP A 173 -3.69 -3.49 -18.67
CA ASP A 173 -3.93 -2.07 -18.78
C ASP A 173 -2.65 -1.28 -19.08
N ARG A 174 -2.87 -0.08 -19.59
CA ARG A 174 -1.86 0.97 -19.70
C ARG A 174 -2.03 1.97 -18.57
N SER A 175 -0.91 2.58 -18.15
CA SER A 175 -0.93 3.67 -17.18
C SER A 175 -1.59 4.90 -17.79
N ASP A 176 -2.55 5.48 -17.07
CA ASP A 176 -3.20 6.73 -17.43
C ASP A 176 -2.77 7.88 -16.50
N LEU A 177 -2.93 9.14 -16.92
CA LEU A 177 -2.63 10.30 -16.07
C LEU A 177 -3.42 10.28 -14.75
N THR A 178 -4.65 9.77 -14.77
CA THR A 178 -5.45 9.60 -13.56
C THR A 178 -4.83 8.64 -12.56
N ASN A 179 -3.89 7.76 -12.97
CA ASN A 179 -3.20 6.84 -12.06
C ASN A 179 -2.08 7.50 -11.25
N LEU A 180 -1.59 8.69 -11.66
CA LEU A 180 -0.50 9.40 -10.98
C LEU A 180 -0.83 9.76 -9.53
N ASN A 181 -2.12 9.89 -9.20
CA ASN A 181 -2.55 10.21 -7.85
C ASN A 181 -2.45 9.03 -6.86
N ARG A 182 -2.09 7.82 -7.32
CA ARG A 182 -2.12 6.60 -6.48
C ARG A 182 -1.11 5.50 -6.80
N ASN A 183 -0.47 5.53 -7.96
CA ASN A 183 0.57 4.55 -8.31
C ASN A 183 1.95 5.07 -7.88
N ALA A 184 2.47 4.55 -6.76
CA ALA A 184 3.66 5.08 -6.09
C ALA A 184 4.97 5.06 -6.91
N LEU A 185 5.08 4.21 -7.93
CA LEU A 185 6.23 4.13 -8.82
C LEU A 185 6.00 4.80 -10.18
N LEU A 186 4.77 5.23 -10.48
CA LEU A 186 4.43 5.77 -11.80
C LEU A 186 4.99 7.19 -11.95
N ARG A 187 5.71 7.42 -13.06
CA ARG A 187 6.09 8.74 -13.55
C ARG A 187 5.11 9.22 -14.61
N ARG A 188 4.88 10.52 -14.70
CA ARG A 188 4.04 11.13 -15.74
C ARG A 188 4.59 10.85 -17.13
N SER A 189 5.92 10.90 -17.31
CA SER A 189 6.58 10.56 -18.58
C SER A 189 6.37 9.11 -19.04
N ARG A 190 5.78 8.27 -18.19
CA ARG A 190 5.47 6.86 -18.48
C ARG A 190 3.98 6.61 -18.70
N ALA A 191 3.15 7.65 -18.71
CA ALA A 191 1.76 7.52 -19.13
C ALA A 191 1.65 6.90 -20.54
N GLY A 192 0.71 5.97 -20.72
CA GLY A 192 0.52 5.17 -21.92
C GLY A 192 1.33 3.87 -21.98
N ALA A 193 2.35 3.69 -21.13
CA ALA A 193 3.07 2.41 -21.03
C ALA A 193 2.18 1.31 -20.46
N LEU A 194 2.40 0.05 -20.88
CA LEU A 194 1.78 -1.09 -20.21
C LEU A 194 2.27 -1.14 -18.75
N LYS A 195 1.34 -1.27 -17.80
CA LYS A 195 1.67 -1.24 -16.37
C LYS A 195 2.71 -2.32 -16.01
N VAL A 196 2.56 -3.51 -16.58
CA VAL A 196 3.47 -4.64 -16.35
C VAL A 196 4.88 -4.37 -16.88
N ASP A 197 5.00 -3.73 -18.05
CA ASP A 197 6.30 -3.40 -18.64
C ASP A 197 6.97 -2.27 -17.87
N ASP A 198 6.18 -1.33 -17.34
CA ASP A 198 6.70 -0.25 -16.50
C ASP A 198 7.28 -0.79 -15.20
N LEU A 199 6.58 -1.70 -14.53
CA LEU A 199 7.08 -2.38 -13.33
C LEU A 199 8.31 -3.25 -13.64
N ALA A 200 8.32 -3.97 -14.76
CA ALA A 200 9.47 -4.78 -15.18
C ALA A 200 10.73 -3.91 -15.38
N ALA A 201 10.59 -2.70 -15.91
CA ALA A 201 11.69 -1.75 -16.09
C ALA A 201 12.23 -1.17 -14.76
N MET A 202 11.48 -1.30 -13.66
CA MET A 202 11.86 -0.82 -12.32
C MET A 202 12.58 -1.88 -11.48
N ALA A 203 12.83 -3.07 -12.02
CA ALA A 203 13.58 -4.11 -11.35
C ALA A 203 14.95 -3.56 -10.92
N ILE A 204 15.17 -3.49 -9.61
CA ILE A 204 16.41 -3.01 -9.01
C ILE A 204 16.96 -4.06 -8.07
N GLY A 205 18.27 -4.31 -8.18
CA GLY A 205 18.95 -5.30 -7.36
C GLY A 205 18.40 -6.71 -7.59
N SER A 206 17.81 -7.27 -6.54
CA SER A 206 17.53 -8.70 -6.40
C SER A 206 16.06 -9.11 -6.59
N VAL A 207 15.13 -8.16 -6.62
CA VAL A 207 13.71 -8.41 -6.91
C VAL A 207 13.39 -7.93 -8.32
N GLY A 208 12.86 -8.82 -9.16
CA GLY A 208 12.38 -8.49 -10.50
C GLY A 208 10.92 -8.83 -10.73
N PHE A 209 10.34 -8.18 -11.74
CA PHE A 209 8.95 -8.37 -12.14
C PHE A 209 8.89 -8.93 -13.56
N LYS A 210 8.23 -10.07 -13.74
CA LYS A 210 8.02 -10.70 -15.04
C LYS A 210 6.67 -10.25 -15.61
N PRO A 211 6.66 -9.49 -16.71
CA PRO A 211 5.42 -8.95 -17.25
C PRO A 211 4.55 -10.06 -17.87
N ARG A 212 3.26 -10.06 -17.53
CA ARG A 212 2.21 -10.89 -18.16
C ARG A 212 1.06 -9.95 -18.55
N PRO A 213 1.06 -9.40 -19.79
CA PRO A 213 0.06 -8.41 -20.23
C PRO A 213 -1.31 -9.04 -20.52
N ILE A 214 -1.89 -9.70 -19.52
CA ILE A 214 -3.14 -10.45 -19.60
C ILE A 214 -4.06 -10.06 -18.45
N ARG A 215 -5.37 -10.13 -18.70
CA ARG A 215 -6.37 -10.10 -17.63
C ARG A 215 -6.48 -11.50 -17.05
N LEU A 216 -6.51 -11.61 -15.71
CA LEU A 216 -6.76 -12.90 -15.07
C LEU A 216 -8.17 -13.40 -15.42
N VAL A 217 -8.24 -14.63 -15.93
CA VAL A 217 -9.49 -15.34 -16.24
C VAL A 217 -9.41 -16.76 -15.69
N ALA A 218 -10.57 -17.44 -15.62
CA ALA A 218 -10.62 -18.82 -15.12
C ALA A 218 -9.72 -19.75 -15.95
N GLY A 219 -8.96 -20.61 -15.27
CA GLY A 219 -8.02 -21.56 -15.89
C GLY A 219 -6.61 -21.03 -16.11
N GLU A 220 -6.37 -19.72 -15.93
CA GLU A 220 -5.01 -19.16 -15.98
C GLU A 220 -4.16 -19.69 -14.82
N PRO A 221 -2.95 -20.23 -15.08
CA PRO A 221 -2.09 -20.70 -14.02
C PRO A 221 -1.50 -19.54 -13.23
N LEU A 222 -1.52 -19.70 -11.90
CA LEU A 222 -0.89 -18.81 -10.93
C LEU A 222 0.11 -19.61 -10.07
N ALA A 223 1.10 -18.90 -9.54
CA ALA A 223 2.03 -19.44 -8.56
C ALA A 223 1.33 -19.83 -7.24
N SER A 224 2.04 -20.58 -6.38
CA SER A 224 1.52 -20.99 -5.06
C SER A 224 1.30 -19.81 -4.12
N THR A 225 1.99 -18.70 -4.34
CA THR A 225 1.81 -17.45 -3.62
C THR A 225 1.18 -16.42 -4.56
N VAL A 226 0.05 -15.85 -4.14
CA VAL A 226 -0.67 -14.87 -4.96
C VAL A 226 -0.94 -13.60 -4.16
N LEU A 227 -0.53 -12.46 -4.69
CA LEU A 227 -0.83 -11.14 -4.16
C LEU A 227 -1.90 -10.49 -5.05
N ILE A 228 -3.00 -10.06 -4.45
CA ILE A 228 -4.14 -9.50 -5.18
C ILE A 228 -4.30 -8.01 -4.89
N GLY A 229 -4.23 -7.20 -5.94
CA GLY A 229 -4.49 -5.75 -5.91
C GLY A 229 -5.65 -5.32 -6.81
N VAL A 230 -6.56 -6.22 -7.16
CA VAL A 230 -7.72 -5.95 -8.03
C VAL A 230 -8.90 -5.37 -7.25
N ASP A 231 -9.58 -4.43 -7.88
CA ASP A 231 -10.84 -3.85 -7.40
C ASP A 231 -12.06 -4.73 -7.71
N ASP A 232 -11.95 -5.59 -8.73
CA ASP A 232 -12.97 -6.53 -9.15
C ASP A 232 -13.05 -7.78 -8.24
N ILE A 233 -14.13 -7.91 -7.48
CA ILE A 233 -14.36 -9.05 -6.56
C ILE A 233 -14.33 -10.41 -7.29
N PRO A 234 -15.01 -10.60 -8.45
CA PRO A 234 -14.93 -11.84 -9.22
C PRO A 234 -13.51 -12.28 -9.57
N SER A 235 -12.62 -11.35 -9.92
CA SER A 235 -11.20 -11.65 -10.18
C SER A 235 -10.48 -12.24 -8.95
N ARG A 236 -10.90 -11.85 -7.72
CA ARG A 236 -10.40 -12.45 -6.47
C ARG A 236 -10.83 -13.91 -6.33
N TRP A 237 -12.06 -14.22 -6.74
CA TRP A 237 -12.58 -15.60 -6.74
C TRP A 237 -11.87 -16.47 -7.77
N VAL A 238 -11.61 -15.93 -8.96
CA VAL A 238 -10.84 -16.61 -10.01
C VAL A 238 -9.44 -16.98 -9.50
N ALA A 239 -8.73 -16.03 -8.88
CA ALA A 239 -7.43 -16.31 -8.28
C ALA A 239 -7.51 -17.33 -7.15
N GLN A 240 -8.53 -17.25 -6.28
CA GLN A 240 -8.71 -18.20 -5.20
C GLN A 240 -8.96 -19.62 -5.71
N ALA A 241 -9.68 -19.78 -6.82
CA ALA A 241 -10.02 -21.05 -7.43
C ALA A 241 -8.81 -21.79 -8.01
N THR A 242 -7.67 -21.12 -8.23
CA THR A 242 -6.42 -21.79 -8.64
C THR A 242 -5.76 -22.57 -7.49
N GLY A 243 -6.30 -22.47 -6.27
CA GLY A 243 -5.80 -23.20 -5.10
C GLY A 243 -4.41 -22.76 -4.61
N PRO A 244 -4.14 -21.45 -4.44
CA PRO A 244 -2.84 -21.00 -3.94
C PRO A 244 -2.57 -21.53 -2.52
N GLY A 245 -1.31 -21.84 -2.23
CA GLY A 245 -0.85 -22.19 -0.88
C GLY A 245 -0.90 -21.01 0.08
N TRP A 246 -0.73 -19.80 -0.44
CA TRP A 246 -0.98 -18.55 0.28
C TRP A 246 -1.53 -17.49 -0.68
N MET A 247 -2.60 -16.82 -0.30
CA MET A 247 -3.14 -15.69 -1.06
C MET A 247 -3.43 -14.51 -0.16
N GLY A 248 -2.87 -13.36 -0.47
CA GLY A 248 -3.18 -12.10 0.20
C GLY A 248 -3.97 -11.17 -0.72
N VAL A 249 -4.96 -10.48 -0.16
CA VAL A 249 -5.82 -9.53 -0.87
C VAL A 249 -5.71 -8.17 -0.22
N GLY A 250 -5.24 -7.18 -0.98
CA GLY A 250 -5.35 -5.77 -0.61
C GLY A 250 -6.59 -5.15 -1.26
N ALA A 251 -7.34 -4.37 -0.48
CA ALA A 251 -8.51 -3.65 -0.95
C ALA A 251 -8.58 -2.25 -0.34
N THR A 252 -9.18 -1.32 -1.09
CA THR A 252 -9.37 0.07 -0.67
C THR A 252 -10.78 0.54 -1.00
N ALA A 253 -11.38 1.33 -0.11
CA ALA A 253 -12.64 2.01 -0.36
C ALA A 253 -12.64 3.38 0.35
N GLY A 254 -12.68 4.46 -0.42
CA GLY A 254 -12.56 5.81 0.13
C GLY A 254 -11.24 6.00 0.88
N PHE A 255 -11.32 6.20 2.20
CA PHE A 255 -10.15 6.32 3.08
C PHE A 255 -9.88 5.07 3.91
N SER A 256 -10.49 3.94 3.57
CA SER A 256 -10.33 2.69 4.29
C SER A 256 -9.49 1.69 3.50
N VAL A 257 -8.70 0.92 4.24
CA VAL A 257 -7.87 -0.18 3.78
C VAL A 257 -8.40 -1.45 4.43
N GLN A 258 -8.48 -2.52 3.64
CA GLN A 258 -8.65 -3.87 4.12
C GLN A 258 -7.54 -4.72 3.51
N VAL A 259 -6.85 -5.50 4.34
CA VAL A 259 -5.94 -6.54 3.85
C VAL A 259 -6.32 -7.85 4.49
N SER A 260 -6.48 -8.90 3.68
CA SER A 260 -6.73 -10.26 4.16
C SER A 260 -5.72 -11.25 3.61
N GLU A 261 -5.58 -12.39 4.28
CA GLU A 261 -4.81 -13.53 3.83
C GLU A 261 -5.63 -14.82 3.95
N HIS A 262 -5.38 -15.74 3.03
CA HIS A 262 -6.15 -16.97 2.87
C HIS A 262 -5.18 -18.12 2.59
N ARG A 263 -5.43 -19.25 3.24
CA ARG A 263 -4.66 -20.49 3.12
C ARG A 263 -5.59 -21.65 2.77
N PRO A 264 -5.06 -22.77 2.22
CA PRO A 264 -5.82 -24.00 2.05
C PRO A 264 -6.57 -24.40 3.32
N GLN A 265 -7.70 -25.08 3.17
CA GLN A 265 -8.59 -25.55 4.25
C GLN A 265 -9.28 -24.43 5.06
N GLY A 266 -8.79 -23.19 5.02
CA GLY A 266 -9.38 -22.05 5.69
C GLY A 266 -10.49 -21.34 4.90
N PRO A 267 -11.19 -20.39 5.53
CA PRO A 267 -12.10 -19.46 4.85
C PRO A 267 -11.36 -18.62 3.81
N CYS A 268 -11.90 -18.61 2.60
CA CYS A 268 -11.25 -18.04 1.43
C CYS A 268 -11.75 -16.62 1.12
N ALA A 269 -11.21 -15.97 0.08
CA ALA A 269 -11.68 -14.65 -0.36
C ALA A 269 -13.18 -14.63 -0.73
N GLY A 270 -13.71 -15.76 -1.23
CA GLY A 270 -15.15 -15.92 -1.47
C GLY A 270 -15.99 -16.02 -0.19
N CYS A 271 -15.43 -16.51 0.93
CA CYS A 271 -16.12 -16.47 2.21
C CYS A 271 -16.21 -15.03 2.74
N LEU A 272 -15.13 -14.26 2.57
CA LEU A 272 -15.06 -12.86 2.98
C LEU A 272 -15.94 -11.95 2.10
N HIS A 273 -15.98 -12.22 0.80
CA HIS A 273 -16.78 -11.48 -0.18
C HIS A 273 -17.67 -12.47 -0.96
N PRO A 274 -18.79 -12.94 -0.37
CA PRO A 274 -19.66 -13.93 -0.98
C PRO A 274 -20.48 -13.37 -2.15
N GLN A 275 -20.57 -12.05 -2.25
CA GLN A 275 -21.33 -11.35 -3.28
C GLN A 275 -20.45 -10.29 -3.93
N ALA A 276 -20.53 -10.20 -5.25
CA ALA A 276 -19.97 -9.09 -6.01
C ALA A 276 -21.06 -8.02 -6.15
N ALA A 277 -20.77 -6.79 -5.71
CA ALA A 277 -21.63 -5.66 -6.05
C ALA A 277 -21.50 -5.34 -7.54
N ALA A 278 -22.57 -4.88 -8.16
CA ALA A 278 -22.49 -4.32 -9.51
C ALA A 278 -21.51 -3.13 -9.51
N PRO A 279 -20.62 -2.99 -10.50
CA PRO A 279 -19.71 -1.84 -10.57
C PRO A 279 -20.52 -0.54 -10.63
N THR A 280 -20.38 0.32 -9.62
CA THR A 280 -21.08 1.62 -9.54
C THR A 280 -20.27 2.77 -10.14
N GLY A 281 -19.15 2.48 -10.80
CA GLY A 281 -18.23 3.44 -11.39
C GLY A 281 -16.85 3.41 -10.74
N ALA A 282 -16.10 4.51 -10.86
CA ALA A 282 -14.77 4.61 -10.30
C ALA A 282 -14.81 4.57 -8.76
N ILE A 283 -14.04 3.66 -8.16
CA ILE A 283 -13.86 3.61 -6.69
C ILE A 283 -12.86 4.71 -6.29
N PRO A 284 -13.28 5.72 -5.52
CA PRO A 284 -12.37 6.78 -5.09
C PRO A 284 -11.27 6.22 -4.19
N THR A 285 -10.03 6.61 -4.45
CA THR A 285 -8.87 6.31 -3.61
C THR A 285 -7.83 7.42 -3.74
N VAL A 286 -6.89 7.44 -2.81
CA VAL A 286 -5.79 8.41 -2.69
C VAL A 286 -4.47 7.68 -2.40
N ALA A 287 -3.34 8.27 -2.77
CA ALA A 287 -2.02 7.61 -2.75
C ALA A 287 -1.72 6.86 -1.45
N PHE A 288 -1.86 7.51 -0.30
CA PHE A 288 -1.51 6.89 0.98
C PHE A 288 -2.41 5.68 1.31
N VAL A 289 -3.67 5.67 0.87
CA VAL A 289 -4.61 4.56 1.11
C VAL A 289 -4.19 3.31 0.34
N SER A 290 -3.97 3.44 -0.97
CA SER A 290 -3.47 2.31 -1.78
C SER A 290 -2.05 1.89 -1.40
N PHE A 291 -1.23 2.83 -0.94
CA PHE A 291 0.09 2.54 -0.41
C PHE A 291 0.02 1.66 0.84
N TRP A 292 -0.82 2.02 1.81
CA TRP A 292 -1.03 1.22 3.03
C TRP A 292 -1.55 -0.19 2.71
N ALA A 293 -2.46 -0.34 1.76
CA ALA A 293 -2.94 -1.66 1.34
C ALA A 293 -1.80 -2.53 0.79
N GLY A 294 -0.94 -1.99 -0.07
CA GLY A 294 0.22 -2.73 -0.61
C GLY A 294 1.29 -3.01 0.44
N LEU A 295 1.59 -2.05 1.32
CA LEU A 295 2.55 -2.21 2.41
C LEU A 295 2.13 -3.31 3.38
N LEU A 296 0.90 -3.27 3.87
CA LEU A 296 0.37 -4.28 4.80
C LEU A 296 0.31 -5.67 4.16
N LEU A 297 0.04 -5.74 2.86
CA LEU A 297 0.03 -6.99 2.11
C LEU A 297 1.44 -7.60 2.02
N VAL A 298 2.48 -6.79 1.75
CA VAL A 298 3.88 -7.24 1.77
C VAL A 298 4.32 -7.65 3.18
N VAL A 299 3.98 -6.85 4.19
CA VAL A 299 4.28 -7.16 5.59
C VAL A 299 3.70 -8.51 5.99
N ARG A 300 2.42 -8.77 5.68
CA ARG A 300 1.75 -10.06 5.94
C ARG A 300 2.44 -11.21 5.24
N TRP A 301 2.77 -11.04 3.96
CA TRP A 301 3.45 -12.09 3.19
C TRP A 301 4.81 -12.44 3.79
N LEU A 302 5.67 -11.46 4.04
CA LEU A 302 7.00 -11.70 4.58
C LEU A 302 6.93 -12.31 5.99
N ARG A 303 6.01 -11.84 6.82
CA ARG A 303 5.76 -12.42 8.14
C ARG A 303 5.34 -13.90 8.08
N ASP A 304 4.48 -14.27 7.14
CA ASP A 304 4.11 -15.66 6.88
C ASP A 304 5.32 -16.51 6.49
N LEU A 305 6.13 -16.03 5.54
CA LEU A 305 7.35 -16.72 5.09
C LEU A 305 8.36 -16.98 6.22
N HIS A 306 8.36 -16.14 7.25
CA HIS A 306 9.28 -16.22 8.38
C HIS A 306 8.66 -16.84 9.63
N GLY A 307 7.48 -17.46 9.52
CA GLY A 307 6.86 -18.17 10.64
C GLY A 307 6.30 -17.25 11.74
N SER A 308 6.03 -15.98 11.41
CA SER A 308 5.39 -15.00 12.30
C SER A 308 4.09 -14.43 11.70
N PRO A 309 3.17 -15.29 11.19
CA PRO A 309 1.97 -14.82 10.49
C PRO A 309 1.12 -13.92 11.38
N GLU A 310 0.33 -13.05 10.75
CA GLU A 310 -0.66 -12.26 11.48
C GLU A 310 -1.68 -13.21 12.15
N PRO A 311 -2.01 -13.02 13.43
CA PRO A 311 -2.96 -13.90 14.13
C PRO A 311 -4.36 -13.82 13.53
N ASN A 312 -4.67 -12.72 12.84
CA ASN A 312 -5.96 -12.47 12.25
C ASN A 312 -5.89 -12.49 10.72
N ALA A 313 -6.85 -13.18 10.12
CA ALA A 313 -6.95 -13.37 8.68
C ALA A 313 -7.25 -12.07 7.92
N GLN A 314 -7.74 -11.02 8.57
CA GLN A 314 -7.91 -9.70 7.95
C GLN A 314 -7.61 -8.55 8.91
N THR A 315 -7.16 -7.43 8.38
CA THR A 315 -6.98 -6.14 9.07
C THR A 315 -7.79 -5.07 8.36
N PHE A 316 -8.50 -4.25 9.12
CA PHE A 316 -9.07 -2.98 8.66
C PHE A 316 -8.30 -1.81 9.24
N PHE A 317 -8.14 -0.77 8.42
CA PHE A 317 -7.40 0.42 8.81
C PHE A 317 -7.95 1.65 8.09
N SER A 318 -7.96 2.80 8.76
CA SER A 318 -8.35 4.09 8.16
C SER A 318 -7.15 5.04 8.17
N PRO A 319 -6.31 5.04 7.12
CA PRO A 319 -5.11 5.87 7.07
C PRO A 319 -5.31 7.38 7.20
N LEU A 320 -6.53 7.90 6.97
CA LEU A 320 -6.82 9.33 7.12
C LEU A 320 -6.80 9.77 8.60
N ARG A 321 -7.21 8.86 9.48
CA ARG A 321 -7.31 9.03 10.94
C ARG A 321 -6.67 7.80 11.62
N PRO A 322 -5.34 7.63 11.49
CA PRO A 322 -4.63 6.45 11.99
C PRO A 322 -4.76 6.27 13.51
N GLU A 323 -5.00 7.34 14.26
CA GLU A 323 -5.21 7.36 15.70
C GLU A 323 -6.58 6.83 16.14
N GLY A 324 -7.58 6.91 15.24
CA GLY A 324 -8.98 6.65 15.57
C GLY A 324 -9.36 5.17 15.51
N TRP A 325 -8.46 4.30 15.07
CA TRP A 325 -8.75 2.91 14.80
C TRP A 325 -7.86 1.99 15.64
N ALA A 326 -8.49 1.11 16.42
CA ALA A 326 -7.79 -0.05 16.98
C ALA A 326 -7.45 -0.97 15.81
N TYR A 327 -6.18 -1.23 15.55
CA TYR A 327 -5.67 -2.22 14.60
C TYR A 327 -6.37 -3.58 14.82
N SER A 328 -7.57 -3.72 14.26
CA SER A 328 -8.51 -4.78 14.60
C SER A 328 -8.35 -5.86 13.57
N GLY A 329 -7.48 -6.80 13.91
CA GLY A 329 -7.47 -8.05 13.23
C GLY A 329 -8.81 -8.77 13.48
N LEU A 330 -9.44 -9.25 12.42
CA LEU A 330 -10.63 -10.10 12.50
C LEU A 330 -10.34 -11.45 11.84
N GLY A 331 -10.99 -12.49 12.34
CA GLY A 331 -11.10 -13.74 11.58
C GLY A 331 -11.93 -13.57 10.31
N VAL A 332 -11.86 -14.54 9.43
CA VAL A 332 -12.84 -14.72 8.34
C VAL A 332 -13.65 -15.95 8.70
N THR A 333 -14.97 -15.85 8.71
CA THR A 333 -15.85 -17.00 8.99
C THR A 333 -16.13 -17.75 7.69
N PRO A 334 -16.16 -19.11 7.70
CA PRO A 334 -16.67 -19.85 6.55
C PRO A 334 -18.08 -19.40 6.17
N ASN A 335 -18.34 -19.22 4.88
CA ASN A 335 -19.65 -18.82 4.40
C ASN A 335 -20.27 -19.94 3.55
N PRO A 336 -21.44 -20.50 3.90
CA PRO A 336 -22.12 -21.52 3.08
C PRO A 336 -22.49 -21.05 1.67
N SER A 337 -22.57 -19.74 1.42
CA SER A 337 -22.81 -19.17 0.09
C SER A 337 -21.53 -18.75 -0.65
N CYS A 338 -20.37 -19.29 -0.28
CA CYS A 338 -19.09 -18.96 -0.92
C CYS A 338 -19.11 -19.32 -2.42
N PRO A 339 -18.86 -18.35 -3.33
CA PRO A 339 -18.91 -18.58 -4.77
C PRO A 339 -17.74 -19.42 -5.31
N VAL A 340 -16.67 -19.57 -4.51
CA VAL A 340 -15.52 -20.44 -4.84
C VAL A 340 -15.78 -21.89 -4.42
N ASP A 341 -16.79 -22.13 -3.56
CA ASP A 341 -17.05 -23.42 -2.94
C ASP A 341 -15.79 -24.01 -2.27
N CYS A 342 -15.10 -23.20 -1.45
CA CYS A 342 -13.90 -23.68 -0.76
C CYS A 342 -14.24 -24.76 0.29
N GLU A 343 -13.24 -25.52 0.73
CA GLU A 343 -13.41 -26.61 1.70
C GLU A 343 -14.12 -26.18 2.99
N ALA A 344 -13.68 -25.08 3.60
CA ALA A 344 -14.32 -24.51 4.78
C ALA A 344 -15.81 -24.18 4.55
N SER A 345 -16.16 -23.72 3.35
CA SER A 345 -17.56 -23.44 2.98
C SER A 345 -18.37 -24.73 2.88
N ARG A 346 -17.84 -25.78 2.25
CA ARG A 346 -18.49 -27.09 2.18
C ARG A 346 -18.74 -27.70 3.55
N SER A 347 -17.73 -27.69 4.43
CA SER A 347 -17.91 -28.16 5.82
C SER A 347 -18.98 -27.36 6.57
N ALA A 348 -19.06 -26.04 6.33
CA ALA A 348 -20.10 -25.22 6.93
C ALA A 348 -21.51 -25.51 6.37
N LYS A 349 -21.63 -25.92 5.10
CA LYS A 349 -22.92 -26.38 4.51
C LYS A 349 -23.38 -27.70 5.12
N GLU A 350 -22.45 -28.62 5.37
CA GLU A 350 -22.76 -29.94 5.95
C GLU A 350 -23.16 -29.85 7.43
N ALA A 351 -22.69 -28.82 8.14
CA ALA A 351 -23.00 -28.59 9.55
C ALA A 351 -24.31 -27.80 9.79
N ALA A 352 -24.91 -27.22 8.75
CA ALA A 352 -26.10 -26.37 8.82
C ALA A 352 -27.37 -27.15 8.45
#